data_AF-A0A929RGA7-F1
#
_entry.id   AF-A0A929RGA7-F1
#
_cell.length_a   1.000
_cell.length_b   1.000
_cell.length_c   1.000
_cell.angle_alpha   90.00
_cell.angle_beta   90.00
_cell.angle_gamma   90.00
#
_symmetry.space_group_name_H-M   'P 1'
#
loop_
_entity.id
_entity.type
_entity.pdbx_description
1 polymer ?
#
loop_
_entity_poly.entity_id
_entity_poly.type
_entity_poly.pdbx_seq_one_letter_code
_entity_poly.pdbx_strand_id
1 'polypeptide(L)'
;YSVMGWDTDQALLESLGARVTRLEGCCGLAGNFGMEAGHYDLSVAVASHSLLPSLSAQPDAVYLADGFSCRTQAAQLAGRGGVHLATLLAGRSA
;
A
#
# COMPACT_ATOMS: atom_id res chain seq x y z
N TYR A 1 -0.91 0.62 -17.68
CA TYR A 1 -1.44 1.93 -17.30
C TYR A 1 -2.74 1.69 -16.57
N SER A 2 -2.84 2.09 -15.29
CA SER A 2 -4.13 2.09 -14.59
C SER A 2 -4.98 3.19 -15.20
N VAL A 3 -6.20 2.85 -15.64
CA VAL A 3 -7.15 3.83 -16.20
C VAL A 3 -7.64 4.82 -15.13
N MET A 4 -7.52 4.44 -13.85
CA MET A 4 -7.85 5.28 -12.70
C MET A 4 -6.56 5.72 -12.01
N GLY A 5 -6.34 7.03 -11.94
CA GLY A 5 -5.32 7.66 -11.10
C GLY A 5 -5.81 7.79 -9.65
N TRP A 6 -4.97 8.34 -8.80
CA TRP A 6 -5.19 8.49 -7.35
C TRP A 6 -5.27 9.98 -6.94
N ASP A 7 -5.25 10.91 -7.92
CA ASP A 7 -5.27 12.35 -7.67
C ASP A 7 -6.55 12.81 -6.97
N THR A 8 -7.71 12.24 -7.35
CA THR A 8 -8.99 12.52 -6.68
C THR A 8 -8.99 12.04 -5.23
N ASP A 9 -8.40 10.88 -4.97
CA ASP A 9 -8.33 10.32 -3.62
C ASP A 9 -7.40 11.15 -2.74
N GLN A 10 -6.26 11.59 -3.28
CA GLN A 10 -5.36 12.51 -2.59
C GLN A 10 -6.08 13.82 -2.24
N ALA A 11 -6.71 14.46 -3.23
CA ALA A 11 -7.42 15.73 -3.03
C ALA A 11 -8.53 15.60 -1.98
N LEU A 12 -9.27 14.48 -1.99
CA LEU A 12 -10.28 14.18 -0.98
C LEU A 12 -9.65 14.08 0.41
N LEU A 13 -8.60 13.28 0.59
CA LEU A 13 -7.94 13.10 1.88
C LEU A 13 -7.35 14.41 2.42
N GLU A 14 -6.72 15.20 1.56
CA GLU A 14 -6.17 16.51 1.91
C GLU A 14 -7.28 17.51 2.29
N SER A 15 -8.42 17.49 1.59
CA SER A 15 -9.59 18.31 1.96
C SER A 15 -10.16 17.95 3.34
N LEU A 16 -9.95 16.73 3.80
CA LEU A 16 -10.31 16.24 5.12
C LEU A 16 -9.19 16.47 6.17
N GLY A 17 -8.11 17.16 5.79
CA GLY A 17 -7.00 17.54 6.66
C GLY A 17 -5.89 16.48 6.79
N ALA A 18 -5.91 15.42 5.97
CA ALA A 18 -4.82 14.45 5.97
C ALA A 18 -3.57 15.03 5.31
N ARG A 19 -2.39 14.63 5.83
CA ARG A 19 -1.12 14.79 5.12
C ARG A 19 -0.82 13.50 4.38
N VAL A 20 -0.85 13.53 3.05
CA VAL A 20 -0.65 12.33 2.23
C VAL A 20 0.83 12.23 1.84
N THR A 21 1.39 11.03 2.02
CA THR A 21 2.71 10.66 1.48
C THR A 21 2.51 9.55 0.47
N ARG A 22 2.90 9.78 -0.78
CA ARG A 22 2.79 8.79 -1.85
C ARG A 22 3.97 7.83 -1.81
N LEU A 23 3.68 6.54 -1.91
CA LEU A 23 4.69 5.52 -2.16
C LEU A 23 4.86 5.35 -3.67
N GLU A 24 6.11 5.25 -4.12
CA GLU A 24 6.43 5.01 -5.52
C GLU A 24 6.50 3.52 -5.84
N GLY A 25 6.10 3.13 -7.05
CA GLY A 25 6.29 1.79 -7.59
C GLY A 25 5.25 0.75 -7.15
N CYS A 26 5.56 -0.52 -7.43
CA CYS A 26 4.72 -1.67 -7.08
C CYS A 26 5.06 -2.17 -5.67
N CYS A 27 4.10 -2.78 -4.98
CA CYS A 27 4.34 -3.46 -3.70
C CYS A 27 5.17 -4.74 -3.83
N GLY A 28 5.27 -5.33 -5.02
CA GLY A 28 5.96 -6.61 -5.27
C GLY A 28 5.02 -7.81 -5.38
N LEU A 29 3.74 -7.71 -5.02
CA LEU A 29 2.77 -8.83 -5.01
C LEU A 29 1.61 -8.69 -6.00
N ALA A 30 1.59 -7.65 -6.85
CA ALA A 30 0.43 -7.34 -7.69
C ALA A 30 -0.13 -8.56 -8.44
N GLY A 31 -1.46 -8.76 -8.36
CA GLY A 31 -2.11 -9.98 -8.83
C GLY A 31 -1.69 -11.17 -7.98
N ASN A 32 -1.02 -12.14 -8.61
CA ASN A 32 -0.39 -13.30 -7.97
C ASN A 32 1.14 -13.32 -8.17
N PHE A 33 1.76 -12.29 -8.78
CA PHE A 33 3.16 -12.34 -9.24
C PHE A 33 4.12 -12.87 -8.17
N GLY A 34 4.11 -12.29 -6.97
CA GLY A 34 5.00 -12.70 -5.89
C GLY A 34 4.65 -14.05 -5.23
N MET A 35 3.52 -14.64 -5.58
CA MET A 35 3.09 -15.97 -5.14
C MET A 35 3.45 -17.06 -6.16
N GLU A 36 3.83 -16.69 -7.39
CA GLU A 36 4.24 -17.64 -8.41
C GLU A 36 5.59 -18.26 -8.08
N ALA A 37 5.73 -19.55 -8.41
CA ALA A 37 6.97 -20.28 -8.17
C ALA A 37 8.14 -19.59 -8.89
N GLY A 38 9.22 -19.31 -8.15
CA GLY A 38 10.40 -18.63 -8.66
C GLY A 38 10.37 -17.09 -8.60
N HIS A 39 9.25 -16.47 -8.19
CA HIS A 39 9.13 -15.00 -8.15
C HIS A 39 9.25 -14.39 -6.74
N TYR A 40 9.36 -15.22 -5.69
CA TYR A 40 9.38 -14.74 -4.30
C TYR A 40 10.51 -13.73 -4.04
N ASP A 41 11.76 -14.07 -4.37
CA ASP A 41 12.91 -13.20 -4.08
C ASP A 41 12.80 -11.86 -4.82
N LEU A 42 12.31 -11.88 -6.07
CA LEU A 42 12.09 -10.67 -6.85
C LEU A 42 10.95 -9.82 -6.28
N SER A 43 9.86 -10.46 -5.83
CA SER A 43 8.75 -9.80 -5.13
C SER A 43 9.23 -9.09 -3.87
N VAL A 44 10.06 -9.75 -3.05
CA VAL A 44 10.65 -9.16 -1.83
C VAL A 44 11.61 -8.02 -2.19
N ALA A 45 12.42 -8.16 -3.24
CA ALA A 45 13.32 -7.11 -3.71
C ALA A 45 12.55 -5.85 -4.14
N VAL A 46 11.44 -6.01 -4.87
CA VAL A 46 10.56 -4.89 -5.26
C VAL A 46 9.96 -4.22 -4.02
N ALA A 47 9.45 -5.00 -3.05
CA ALA A 47 8.92 -4.44 -1.80
C ALA A 47 9.98 -3.65 -1.02
N SER A 48 11.21 -4.15 -1.01
CA SER A 48 12.35 -3.57 -0.29
C SER A 48 12.79 -2.22 -0.86
N HIS A 49 12.46 -1.93 -2.12
CA HIS A 49 12.86 -0.67 -2.76
C HIS A 49 12.11 0.55 -2.21
N SER A 50 10.82 0.41 -1.88
CA SER A 50 9.96 1.56 -1.55
C SER A 50 8.98 1.26 -0.41
N LEU A 51 8.27 0.13 -0.48
CA LEU A 51 7.22 -0.20 0.49
C LEU A 51 7.78 -0.39 1.90
N LEU A 52 8.74 -1.30 2.08
CA LEU A 52 9.25 -1.65 3.42
C LEU A 52 9.93 -0.46 4.12
N PRO A 53 10.81 0.33 3.45
CA PRO A 53 11.39 1.52 4.06
C PRO A 53 10.34 2.55 4.46
N SER A 54 9.32 2.78 3.62
CA SER A 54 8.27 3.77 3.89
C SER A 54 7.41 3.39 5.10
N LEU A 55 7.05 2.10 5.23
CA LEU A 55 6.32 1.59 6.38
C LEU A 55 7.14 1.69 7.66
N SER A 56 8.44 1.38 7.59
CA SER A 56 9.34 1.48 8.75
C SER A 56 9.57 2.92 9.19
N ALA A 57 9.61 3.88 8.26
CA ALA A 57 9.84 5.29 8.56
C ALA A 57 8.62 5.98 9.19
N GLN A 58 7.42 5.44 9.01
CA GLN A 58 6.16 6.03 9.47
C GLN A 58 5.32 5.01 10.25
N PRO A 59 5.80 4.53 11.42
CA PRO A 59 5.15 3.44 12.16
C PRO A 59 3.74 3.78 12.65
N ASP A 60 3.39 5.07 12.79
CA ASP A 60 2.07 5.49 13.27
C ASP A 60 1.12 5.97 12.16
N ALA A 61 1.59 6.03 10.91
CA ALA A 61 0.77 6.50 9.79
C ALA A 61 -0.27 5.45 9.35
N VAL A 62 -1.44 5.91 8.92
CA VAL A 62 -2.40 5.01 8.26
C VAL A 62 -1.81 4.52 6.94
N TYR A 63 -1.62 3.20 6.81
CA TYR A 63 -1.23 2.61 5.53
C TYR A 63 -2.49 2.41 4.67
N LEU A 64 -2.73 3.35 3.77
CA LEU A 64 -3.83 3.30 2.82
C LEU A 64 -3.40 2.51 1.57
N ALA A 65 -4.10 1.41 1.27
CA ALA A 65 -3.89 0.65 0.06
C ALA A 65 -5.18 -0.08 -0.33
N ASP A 66 -5.77 0.30 -1.47
CA ASP A 66 -7.01 -0.32 -1.97
C ASP A 66 -6.77 -1.71 -2.57
N GLY A 67 -5.56 -1.93 -3.11
CA GLY A 67 -5.14 -3.21 -3.67
C GLY A 67 -4.94 -4.28 -2.59
N PHE A 68 -5.65 -5.41 -2.74
CA PHE A 68 -5.48 -6.57 -1.87
C PHE A 68 -4.01 -7.03 -1.80
N SER A 69 -3.33 -7.15 -2.95
CA SER A 69 -1.92 -7.55 -3.01
C SER A 69 -1.01 -6.63 -2.19
N CYS A 70 -1.22 -5.31 -2.23
CA CYS A 70 -0.40 -4.35 -1.49
C CYS A 70 -0.57 -4.50 0.03
N ARG A 71 -1.80 -4.77 0.50
CA ARG A 71 -2.07 -5.04 1.91
C ARG A 71 -1.48 -6.38 2.35
N THR A 72 -1.65 -7.42 1.54
CA THR A 72 -1.10 -8.76 1.82
C THR A 72 0.42 -8.74 1.92
N GLN A 73 1.10 -8.07 0.98
CA GLN A 73 2.56 -7.97 1.01
C GLN A 73 3.07 -7.27 2.28
N ALA A 74 2.47 -6.13 2.64
CA ALA A 74 2.84 -5.39 3.84
C ALA A 74 2.59 -6.22 5.11
N ALA A 75 1.49 -6.96 5.16
CA ALA A 75 1.19 -7.85 6.27
C ALA A 75 2.21 -9.00 6.38
N GLN A 76 2.58 -9.62 5.26
CA GLN A 76 3.52 -10.75 5.23
C GLN A 76 4.96 -10.34 5.53
N LEU A 77 5.43 -9.23 4.98
CA LEU A 77 6.85 -8.84 5.06
C LEU A 77 7.15 -7.86 6.20
N ALA A 78 6.16 -7.08 6.67
CA ALA A 78 6.36 -6.05 7.68
C ALA A 78 5.39 -6.17 8.87
N GLY A 79 4.49 -7.17 8.89
CA GLY A 79 3.45 -7.27 9.92
C GLY A 79 2.49 -6.08 9.95
N ARG A 80 2.42 -5.31 8.84
CA ARG A 80 1.69 -4.04 8.79
C ARG A 80 0.36 -4.20 8.07
N GLY A 81 -0.72 -4.00 8.81
CA GLY A 81 -2.07 -3.89 8.25
C GLY A 81 -2.25 -2.61 7.43
N GLY A 82 -2.99 -2.71 6.33
CA GLY A 82 -3.43 -1.57 5.53
C GLY A 82 -4.95 -1.51 5.44
N VAL A 83 -5.48 -0.35 5.04
CA VAL A 83 -6.93 -0.11 4.93
C VAL A 83 -7.31 0.32 3.50
N HIS A 84 -8.52 0.01 3.08
CA HIS A 84 -9.11 0.55 1.85
C HIS A 84 -9.68 1.96 2.11
N LEU A 85 -9.66 2.85 1.12
CA LEU A 85 -10.13 4.24 1.23
C LEU A 85 -11.57 4.34 1.74
N ALA A 86 -12.50 3.62 1.12
CA ALA A 86 -13.90 3.56 1.58
C ALA A 86 -14.03 3.16 3.06
N THR A 87 -13.20 2.24 3.54
CA THR A 87 -13.19 1.78 4.94
C THR A 87 -12.65 2.85 5.88
N LEU A 88 -11.58 3.55 5.47
CA LEU A 88 -11.03 4.69 6.20
C LEU A 88 -12.07 5.81 6.34
N LEU A 89 -12.71 6.18 5.24
CA LEU A 89 -13.72 7.24 5.21
C LEU A 89 -14.98 6.90 6.00
N ALA A 90 -15.34 5.62 6.08
CA ALA A 90 -16.45 5.15 6.91
C ALA A 90 -16.13 5.14 8.42
N GLY A 91 -14.90 5.52 8.82
CA GLY A 91 -14.45 5.48 10.22
C GLY A 91 -14.28 4.04 10.76
N ARG A 92 -14.10 3.07 9.88
CA ARG A 92 -13.98 1.64 10.21
C ARG A 92 -12.54 1.16 10.04
N SER A 93 -11.59 1.78 10.73
CA SER A 93 -10.20 1.30 10.69
C SER A 93 -10.09 -0.07 11.37
N ALA A 94 -9.47 -1.04 10.68
CA ALA A 94 -9.20 -2.39 11.18
C ALA A 94 -8.06 -2.39 12.22
#